data_AF-A0A352UKQ4-F1
#
_entry.id   AF-A0A352UKQ4-F1
#
_cell.length_a   1.000
_cell.length_b   1.000
_cell.length_c   1.000
_cell.angle_alpha   90.00
_cell.angle_beta   90.00
_cell.angle_gamma   90.00
#
_symmetry.space_group_name_H-M   'P 1'
#
loop_
_entity.id
_entity.type
_entity.pdbx_description
1 polymer ?
#
loop_
_entity_poly.entity_id
_entity_poly.type
_entity_poly.pdbx_seq_one_letter_code
_entity_poly.pdbx_strand_id
1 'polypeptide(L)'
;MIARIRKVSLPEKSRILAVSDIHGELDYFKGLLEKIGFGAGDALIIVGDMLEKGPRSLDTLRFIMELSKTGTVFPLLGNCDEWDRAVDENDTWSESYVRSYLVENTFRYPGLLAQMCAEIGFATGPDMNLGKMKAALREAFAPEFRFLKGLPHVIETAHYTFVHGGPPKG
;
A
#
# COMPACT_ATOMS: atom_id res chain seq x y z
N MET A 1 17.18 6.66 -2.39
CA MET A 1 16.16 6.40 -3.42
C MET A 1 15.77 7.73 -4.05
N ILE A 2 15.52 7.77 -5.36
CA ILE A 2 14.97 8.97 -6.04
C ILE A 2 13.45 8.88 -5.99
N ALA A 3 12.79 9.94 -5.53
CA ALA A 3 11.32 9.98 -5.46
C ALA A 3 10.70 9.91 -6.86
N ARG A 4 9.62 9.14 -6.99
CA ARG A 4 8.85 9.00 -8.24
C ARG A 4 7.70 9.98 -8.23
N ILE A 5 7.71 10.91 -9.17
CA ILE A 5 6.66 11.92 -9.32
C ILE A 5 5.77 11.52 -10.49
N ARG A 6 4.46 11.46 -10.27
CA ARG A 6 3.46 11.25 -11.31
C ARG A 6 2.63 12.51 -11.49
N LYS A 7 2.65 13.07 -12.69
CA LYS A 7 1.75 14.15 -13.07
C LYS A 7 0.40 13.56 -13.49
N VAL A 8 -0.67 14.07 -12.92
CA VAL A 8 -2.05 13.63 -13.17
C VAL A 8 -2.89 14.83 -13.56
N SER A 9 -3.63 14.70 -14.65
CA SER A 9 -4.71 15.63 -14.98
C SER A 9 -5.98 15.08 -14.33
N LEU A 10 -6.56 15.88 -13.44
CA LEU A 10 -7.85 15.55 -12.82
C LEU A 10 -8.98 16.05 -13.73
N PRO A 11 -10.13 15.36 -13.76
CA PRO A 11 -11.27 15.78 -14.56
C PRO A 11 -11.68 17.24 -14.25
N GLU A 12 -12.07 17.99 -15.26
CA GLU A 12 -12.57 19.35 -15.05
C GLU A 12 -13.84 19.32 -14.18
N LYS A 13 -13.87 20.14 -13.12
CA LYS A 13 -14.99 20.26 -12.16
C LYS A 13 -15.27 19.01 -11.30
N SER A 14 -14.37 18.03 -11.24
CA SER A 14 -14.51 16.92 -10.29
C SER A 14 -14.23 17.38 -8.85
N ARG A 15 -15.03 16.90 -7.89
CA ARG A 15 -14.73 17.02 -6.47
C ARG A 15 -13.49 16.15 -6.18
N ILE A 16 -12.46 16.76 -5.59
CA ILE A 16 -11.23 16.07 -5.21
C ILE A 16 -11.37 15.65 -3.75
N LEU A 17 -11.22 14.35 -3.50
CA LEU A 17 -11.23 13.75 -2.18
C LEU A 17 -9.82 13.23 -1.88
N ALA A 18 -9.28 13.58 -0.73
CA ALA A 18 -7.97 13.09 -0.30
C ALA A 18 -8.12 12.38 1.06
N VAL A 19 -7.56 11.18 1.17
CA VAL A 19 -7.55 10.36 2.38
C VAL A 19 -6.19 9.71 2.54
N SER A 20 -5.74 9.52 3.78
CA SER A 20 -4.44 8.94 4.11
C SER A 20 -4.62 7.96 5.27
N ASP A 21 -3.59 7.15 5.54
CA ASP A 21 -3.47 6.38 6.78
C ASP A 21 -4.66 5.43 7.00
N ILE A 22 -5.10 4.78 5.92
CA ILE A 22 -6.18 3.78 5.96
C ILE A 22 -5.75 2.59 6.82
N HIS A 23 -4.46 2.22 6.78
CA HIS A 23 -3.89 1.21 7.67
C HIS A 23 -4.69 -0.08 7.76
N GLY A 24 -5.06 -0.68 6.62
CA GLY A 24 -5.77 -1.96 6.62
C GLY A 24 -7.18 -1.93 7.23
N GLU A 25 -7.74 -0.77 7.58
CA GLU A 25 -9.10 -0.61 8.12
C GLU A 25 -10.15 -0.53 7.00
N LEU A 26 -10.28 -1.64 6.25
CA LEU A 26 -11.10 -1.69 5.04
C LEU A 26 -12.55 -1.26 5.24
N ASP A 27 -13.16 -1.69 6.34
CA ASP A 27 -14.59 -1.45 6.59
C ASP A 27 -14.86 0.03 6.90
N TYR A 28 -13.94 0.70 7.62
CA TYR A 28 -14.02 2.15 7.79
C TYR A 28 -13.76 2.91 6.49
N PHE A 29 -12.83 2.44 5.66
CA PHE A 29 -12.58 3.07 4.37
C PHE A 29 -13.80 2.97 3.45
N LYS A 30 -14.41 1.77 3.33
CA LYS A 30 -15.66 1.58 2.57
C LYS A 30 -16.80 2.42 3.12
N GLY A 31 -17.00 2.43 4.44
CA GLY A 31 -18.03 3.25 5.09
C GLY A 31 -17.81 4.75 4.89
N LEU A 32 -16.57 5.23 4.85
CA LEU A 32 -16.24 6.61 4.51
C LEU A 32 -16.67 6.93 3.08
N LEU A 33 -16.28 6.10 2.09
CA LEU A 33 -16.64 6.30 0.69
C LEU A 33 -18.16 6.33 0.49
N GLU A 34 -18.89 5.46 1.17
CA GLU A 34 -20.36 5.45 1.17
C GLU A 34 -20.92 6.74 1.78
N LYS A 35 -20.45 7.12 2.97
CA LYS A 35 -20.94 8.29 3.71
C LYS A 35 -20.75 9.60 2.96
N ILE A 36 -19.66 9.74 2.20
CA ILE A 36 -19.38 10.94 1.39
C ILE A 36 -20.01 10.87 -0.02
N GLY A 37 -20.68 9.76 -0.34
CA GLY A 37 -21.27 9.51 -1.65
C GLY A 37 -20.23 9.55 -2.77
N PHE A 38 -19.11 8.85 -2.59
CA PHE A 38 -18.06 8.77 -3.62
C PHE A 38 -18.60 8.10 -4.90
N GLY A 39 -18.35 8.72 -6.06
CA GLY A 39 -18.82 8.20 -7.35
C GLY A 39 -17.99 8.65 -8.56
N ALA A 40 -18.48 8.35 -9.77
CA ALA A 40 -17.73 8.54 -11.02
C ALA A 40 -17.35 9.99 -11.36
N GLY A 41 -17.99 10.99 -10.73
CA GLY A 41 -17.65 12.40 -10.88
C GLY A 41 -16.54 12.90 -9.95
N ASP A 42 -16.05 12.03 -9.06
CA ASP A 42 -15.03 12.38 -8.07
C ASP A 42 -13.64 11.88 -8.50
N ALA A 43 -12.62 12.59 -8.05
CA ALA A 43 -11.24 12.11 -8.04
C ALA A 43 -10.82 11.78 -6.61
N LEU A 44 -10.36 10.56 -6.37
CA LEU A 44 -9.89 10.12 -5.06
C LEU A 44 -8.37 10.00 -5.06
N ILE A 45 -7.70 10.75 -4.19
CA ILE A 45 -6.28 10.65 -3.91
C ILE A 45 -6.10 9.88 -2.60
N ILE A 46 -5.38 8.76 -2.64
CA ILE A 46 -5.01 8.02 -1.44
C ILE A 46 -3.55 8.34 -1.12
N VAL A 47 -3.32 9.08 -0.05
CA VAL A 47 -2.06 9.77 0.28
C VAL A 47 -1.12 8.87 1.11
N GLY A 48 -1.07 7.58 0.77
CA GLY A 48 -0.18 6.61 1.42
C GLY A 48 -0.72 6.03 2.73
N ASP A 49 0.09 5.14 3.30
CA ASP A 49 -0.17 4.38 4.52
C ASP A 49 -1.51 3.63 4.43
N MET A 50 -1.69 2.92 3.32
CA MET A 50 -2.87 2.11 3.04
C MET A 50 -2.84 0.78 3.80
N LEU A 51 -1.63 0.30 4.06
CA LEU A 51 -1.35 -1.01 4.63
C LEU A 51 -0.90 -0.90 6.10
N GLU A 52 -0.80 -2.07 6.73
CA GLU A 52 -0.30 -2.26 8.09
C GLU A 52 -1.20 -1.69 9.19
N LYS A 53 -0.88 -2.06 10.45
CA LYS A 53 -1.54 -1.62 11.70
C LYS A 53 -3.01 -2.03 11.90
N GLY A 54 -3.79 -2.25 10.83
CA GLY A 54 -5.16 -2.75 10.88
C GLY A 54 -5.31 -4.20 10.42
N PRO A 55 -6.52 -4.77 10.54
CA PRO A 55 -6.75 -6.21 10.43
C PRO A 55 -6.72 -6.72 8.99
N ARG A 56 -6.91 -5.88 7.97
CA ARG A 56 -7.24 -6.33 6.60
C ARG A 56 -6.34 -5.69 5.53
N SER A 57 -5.02 -5.66 5.75
CA SER A 57 -4.06 -5.07 4.81
C SER A 57 -4.15 -5.65 3.39
N LEU A 58 -4.23 -6.99 3.25
CA LEU A 58 -4.29 -7.63 1.94
C LEU A 58 -5.62 -7.34 1.22
N ASP A 59 -6.74 -7.40 1.93
CA ASP A 59 -8.05 -7.05 1.34
C ASP A 59 -8.12 -5.57 0.97
N THR A 60 -7.55 -4.69 1.79
CA THR A 60 -7.48 -3.24 1.50
C THR A 60 -6.67 -2.97 0.25
N LEU A 61 -5.51 -3.63 0.09
CA LEU A 61 -4.70 -3.53 -1.13
C LEU A 61 -5.51 -3.92 -2.37
N ARG A 62 -6.16 -5.09 -2.33
CA ARG A 62 -6.96 -5.60 -3.45
C ARG A 62 -8.15 -4.70 -3.76
N PHE A 63 -8.83 -4.19 -2.73
CA PHE A 63 -9.92 -3.24 -2.91
C PHE A 63 -9.45 -1.95 -3.60
N ILE A 64 -8.32 -1.39 -3.18
CA ILE A 64 -7.74 -0.19 -3.79
C ILE A 64 -7.29 -0.47 -5.22
N MET A 65 -6.69 -1.63 -5.49
CA MET A 65 -6.32 -2.06 -6.85
C MET A 65 -7.53 -2.10 -7.79
N GLU A 66 -8.63 -2.72 -7.35
CA GLU A 66 -9.88 -2.73 -8.13
C GLU A 66 -10.46 -1.34 -8.31
N LEU A 67 -10.50 -0.52 -7.25
CA LEU A 67 -11.01 0.83 -7.29
C LEU A 67 -10.18 1.74 -8.23
N SER A 68 -8.86 1.55 -8.30
CA SER A 68 -7.97 2.24 -9.23
C SER A 68 -8.25 1.93 -10.70
N LYS A 69 -8.90 0.82 -11.04
CA LYS A 69 -9.29 0.51 -12.43
C LYS A 69 -10.33 1.49 -13.00
N THR A 70 -11.03 2.24 -12.15
CA THR A 70 -11.96 3.30 -12.57
C THR A 70 -11.28 4.44 -13.31
N GLY A 71 -9.96 4.62 -13.12
CA GLY A 71 -9.21 5.72 -13.71
C GLY A 71 -9.33 7.05 -12.96
N THR A 72 -10.08 7.11 -11.87
CA THR A 72 -10.26 8.33 -11.04
C THR A 72 -9.71 8.19 -9.62
N VAL A 73 -9.09 7.05 -9.30
CA VAL A 73 -8.47 6.78 -7.99
C VAL A 73 -6.96 6.66 -8.11
N PHE A 74 -6.25 7.53 -7.40
CA PHE A 74 -4.81 7.74 -7.51
C PHE A 74 -4.12 7.54 -6.16
N PRO A 75 -3.71 6.31 -5.83
CA PRO A 75 -2.88 6.04 -4.67
C PRO A 75 -1.42 6.46 -4.90
N LEU A 76 -0.76 6.88 -3.82
CA LEU A 76 0.69 7.07 -3.72
C LEU A 76 1.23 6.27 -2.53
N LEU A 77 2.55 6.07 -2.49
CA LEU A 77 3.23 5.34 -1.41
C LEU A 77 3.35 6.18 -0.14
N GLY A 78 2.95 5.59 0.99
CA GLY A 78 3.41 5.95 2.32
C GLY A 78 4.52 5.02 2.80
N ASN A 79 5.10 5.33 3.96
CA ASN A 79 6.18 4.52 4.53
C ASN A 79 5.74 3.10 4.91
N CYS A 80 4.46 2.88 5.22
CA CYS A 80 3.94 1.55 5.53
C CYS A 80 3.63 0.71 4.28
N ASP A 81 3.78 1.26 3.08
CA ASP A 81 3.40 0.58 1.83
C ASP A 81 4.60 -0.04 1.06
N GLU A 82 5.85 0.29 1.44
CA GLU A 82 7.09 -0.09 0.73
C GLU A 82 7.55 -1.55 0.96
N TRP A 83 6.63 -2.51 0.83
CA TRP A 83 6.92 -3.94 1.04
C TRP A 83 7.55 -4.65 -0.16
N ASP A 84 7.46 -4.08 -1.37
CA ASP A 84 8.04 -4.67 -2.57
C ASP A 84 9.56 -4.81 -2.46
N ARG A 85 10.23 -3.79 -1.90
CA ARG A 85 11.67 -3.82 -1.65
C ARG A 85 12.08 -4.88 -0.65
N ALA A 86 11.33 -5.00 0.44
CA ALA A 86 11.60 -5.97 1.49
C ALA A 86 11.55 -7.42 0.97
N VAL A 87 10.76 -7.68 -0.07
CA VAL A 87 10.61 -8.98 -0.71
C VAL A 87 11.62 -9.22 -1.84
N ASP A 88 12.04 -8.17 -2.57
CA ASP A 88 13.01 -8.29 -3.66
C ASP A 88 14.47 -8.26 -3.21
N GLU A 89 14.78 -7.50 -2.15
CA GLU A 89 16.13 -7.37 -1.61
C GLU A 89 16.47 -8.58 -0.72
N ASN A 90 17.71 -9.06 -0.79
CA ASN A 90 18.21 -10.22 -0.02
C ASN A 90 19.45 -9.86 0.81
N ASP A 91 19.59 -8.59 1.19
CA ASP A 91 20.62 -8.17 2.12
C ASP A 91 20.24 -8.50 3.57
N THR A 92 21.23 -8.53 4.45
CA THR A 92 21.05 -8.90 5.86
C THR A 92 20.14 -7.94 6.62
N TRP A 93 20.07 -6.67 6.23
CA TRP A 93 19.20 -5.69 6.88
C TRP A 93 17.74 -5.93 6.50
N SER A 94 17.42 -6.11 5.22
CA SER A 94 16.05 -6.41 4.78
C SER A 94 15.54 -7.74 5.33
N GLU A 95 16.39 -8.76 5.42
CA GLU A 95 16.02 -10.04 6.06
C GLU A 95 15.71 -9.88 7.56
N SER A 96 16.56 -9.14 8.29
CA SER A 96 16.32 -8.86 9.71
C SER A 96 15.02 -8.08 9.92
N TYR A 97 14.78 -7.06 9.09
CA TYR A 97 13.57 -6.25 9.14
C TYR A 97 12.30 -7.05 8.84
N VAL A 98 12.30 -7.87 7.78
CA VAL A 98 11.15 -8.73 7.45
C VAL A 98 10.89 -9.76 8.55
N ARG A 99 11.95 -10.30 9.15
CA ARG A 99 11.84 -11.27 10.24
C ARG A 99 11.28 -10.65 11.50
N SER A 100 11.78 -9.48 11.94
CA SER A 100 11.22 -8.79 13.10
C SER A 100 9.76 -8.45 12.86
N TYR A 101 9.41 -7.99 11.66
CA TYR A 101 8.05 -7.67 11.31
C TYR A 101 7.08 -8.86 11.39
N LEU A 102 7.48 -10.01 10.85
CA LEU A 102 6.66 -11.22 10.81
C LEU A 102 6.59 -11.95 12.15
N VAL A 103 7.68 -11.95 12.92
CA VAL A 103 7.81 -12.78 14.13
C VAL A 103 7.54 -12.00 15.40
N GLU A 104 8.06 -10.78 15.49
CA GLU A 104 7.87 -9.93 16.68
C GLU A 104 6.55 -9.18 16.62
N ASN A 105 6.05 -8.90 15.40
CA ASN A 105 4.79 -8.24 15.07
C ASN A 105 4.30 -7.28 16.17
N THR A 106 4.93 -6.10 16.23
CA THR A 106 4.68 -5.10 17.29
C THR A 106 3.31 -4.43 17.18
N PHE A 107 2.53 -4.73 16.15
CA PHE A 107 1.18 -4.22 15.94
C PHE A 107 0.11 -5.20 16.40
N ARG A 108 -1.08 -4.66 16.68
CA ARG A 108 -2.23 -5.43 17.17
C ARG A 108 -2.70 -6.51 16.18
N TYR A 109 -2.47 -6.31 14.89
CA TYR A 109 -2.95 -7.19 13.82
C TYR A 109 -1.79 -7.67 12.93
N PRO A 110 -1.92 -8.82 12.26
CA PRO A 110 -0.94 -9.29 11.29
C PRO A 110 -0.81 -8.32 10.12
N GLY A 111 0.42 -7.98 9.74
CA GLY A 111 0.71 -7.12 8.59
C GLY A 111 0.56 -7.79 7.22
N LEU A 112 0.82 -7.06 6.13
CA LEU A 112 0.58 -7.53 4.75
C LEU A 112 1.26 -8.87 4.47
N LEU A 113 2.57 -8.97 4.73
CA LEU A 113 3.33 -10.18 4.45
C LEU A 113 2.86 -11.38 5.27
N ALA A 114 2.42 -11.16 6.51
CA ALA A 114 1.86 -12.21 7.37
C ALA A 114 0.51 -12.70 6.82
N GLN A 115 -0.36 -11.79 6.39
CA GLN A 115 -1.64 -12.12 5.76
C GLN A 115 -1.44 -12.88 4.44
N MET A 116 -0.47 -12.46 3.60
CA MET A 116 -0.11 -13.17 2.38
C MET A 116 0.41 -14.59 2.66
N CYS A 117 1.31 -14.75 3.65
CA CYS A 117 1.79 -16.07 4.06
C CYS A 117 0.63 -16.97 4.50
N ALA A 118 -0.30 -16.44 5.31
CA ALA A 118 -1.46 -17.17 5.77
C ALA A 118 -2.36 -17.63 4.59
N GLU A 119 -2.59 -16.77 3.60
CA GLU A 119 -3.42 -17.09 2.43
C GLU A 119 -2.85 -18.23 1.59
N ILE A 120 -1.52 -18.31 1.43
CA ILE A 120 -0.87 -19.41 0.71
C ILE A 120 -0.48 -20.59 1.60
N GLY A 121 -0.82 -20.55 2.89
CA GLY A 121 -0.46 -21.59 3.86
C GLY A 121 1.04 -21.71 4.15
N PHE A 122 1.81 -20.63 3.96
CA PHE A 122 3.23 -20.59 4.31
C PHE A 122 3.40 -20.37 5.82
N ALA A 123 4.00 -21.33 6.51
CA ALA A 123 4.24 -21.22 7.95
C ALA A 123 5.29 -20.15 8.28
N THR A 124 4.90 -19.18 9.11
CA THR A 124 5.78 -18.11 9.61
C THR A 124 6.24 -18.39 11.04
N GLY A 125 7.49 -18.04 11.36
CA GLY A 125 8.03 -18.09 12.71
C GLY A 125 9.49 -17.62 12.78
N PRO A 126 10.15 -17.75 13.95
CA PRO A 126 11.61 -17.89 14.01
C PRO A 126 12.00 -19.06 13.07
N ASP A 127 13.23 -19.42 12.80
CA ASP A 127 13.58 -20.58 11.96
C ASP A 127 13.01 -20.67 10.50
N MET A 128 12.06 -19.82 10.08
CA MET A 128 11.51 -19.86 8.73
C MET A 128 12.59 -19.52 7.70
N ASN A 129 12.50 -20.15 6.53
CA ASN A 129 13.39 -19.84 5.43
C ASN A 129 12.87 -18.60 4.67
N LEU A 130 13.46 -17.44 4.96
CA LEU A 130 13.08 -16.15 4.35
C LEU A 130 13.18 -16.17 2.83
N GLY A 131 14.22 -16.78 2.27
CA GLY A 131 14.38 -16.88 0.81
C GLY A 131 13.25 -17.65 0.13
N LYS A 132 12.84 -18.79 0.70
CA LYS A 132 11.69 -19.56 0.21
C LYS A 132 10.38 -18.81 0.37
N MET A 133 10.19 -18.14 1.51
CA MET A 133 9.01 -17.31 1.78
C MET A 133 8.91 -16.17 0.75
N LYS A 134 9.97 -15.37 0.58
CA LYS A 134 10.02 -14.29 -0.41
C LYS A 134 9.79 -14.80 -1.83
N ALA A 135 10.34 -15.95 -2.20
CA ALA A 135 10.09 -16.56 -3.51
C ALA A 135 8.62 -16.94 -3.70
N ALA A 136 8.01 -17.63 -2.72
CA ALA A 136 6.61 -18.01 -2.76
C ALA A 136 5.68 -16.79 -2.83
N LEU A 137 5.98 -15.74 -2.06
CA LEU A 137 5.21 -14.50 -2.09
C LEU A 137 5.32 -13.79 -3.45
N ARG A 138 6.52 -13.68 -4.03
CA ARG A 138 6.71 -13.06 -5.36
C ARG A 138 5.92 -13.76 -6.46
N GLU A 139 5.85 -15.08 -6.40
CA GLU A 139 5.12 -15.87 -7.37
C GLU A 139 3.60 -15.71 -7.19
N ALA A 140 3.09 -15.91 -5.97
CA ALA A 140 1.66 -15.92 -5.69
C ALA A 140 1.00 -14.53 -5.76
N PHE A 141 1.71 -13.47 -5.39
CA PHE A 141 1.19 -12.11 -5.26
C PHE A 141 1.85 -11.11 -6.23
N ALA A 142 2.31 -11.62 -7.38
CA ALA A 142 2.93 -10.79 -8.42
C ALA A 142 2.08 -9.57 -8.84
N PRO A 143 0.73 -9.65 -8.96
CA PRO A 143 -0.10 -8.48 -9.26
C PRO A 143 -0.04 -7.40 -8.18
N GLU A 144 -0.14 -7.79 -6.91
CA GLU A 144 -0.10 -6.90 -5.74
C GLU A 144 1.25 -6.18 -5.65
N PHE A 145 2.36 -6.92 -5.75
CA PHE A 145 3.70 -6.31 -5.72
C PHE A 145 3.96 -5.43 -6.93
N ARG A 146 3.47 -5.79 -8.11
CA ARG A 146 3.57 -4.94 -9.30
C ARG A 146 2.79 -3.65 -9.12
N PHE A 147 1.63 -3.71 -8.50
CA PHE A 147 0.83 -2.53 -8.19
C PHE A 147 1.57 -1.59 -7.24
N LEU A 148 2.04 -2.10 -6.09
CA LEU A 148 2.82 -1.32 -5.11
C LEU A 148 4.07 -0.71 -5.74
N LYS A 149 4.83 -1.51 -6.50
CA LYS A 149 5.99 -1.03 -7.26
C LYS A 149 5.61 -0.01 -8.33
N GLY A 150 4.38 0.02 -8.83
CA GLY A 150 3.91 1.01 -9.78
C GLY A 150 3.53 2.37 -9.16
N LEU A 151 3.37 2.44 -7.84
CA LEU A 151 2.86 3.63 -7.17
C LEU A 151 3.89 4.77 -7.13
N PRO A 152 3.47 6.02 -7.39
CA PRO A 152 4.32 7.18 -7.21
C PRO A 152 4.54 7.48 -5.72
N HIS A 153 5.59 8.24 -5.42
CA HIS A 153 5.79 8.85 -4.09
C HIS A 153 5.08 10.20 -4.00
N VAL A 154 4.93 10.88 -5.14
CA VAL A 154 4.31 12.21 -5.24
C VAL A 154 3.35 12.24 -6.42
N ILE A 155 2.15 12.79 -6.20
CA ILE A 155 1.21 13.11 -7.28
C ILE A 155 1.16 14.63 -7.43
N GLU A 156 1.46 15.11 -8.64
CA GLU A 156 1.33 16.51 -9.01
C GLU A 156 0.13 16.70 -9.94
N THR A 157 -0.66 17.73 -9.66
CA THR A 157 -1.77 18.19 -10.49
C THR A 157 -1.52 19.63 -10.91
N ALA A 158 -2.46 20.25 -11.64
CA ALA A 158 -2.33 21.66 -12.02
C ALA A 158 -2.28 22.62 -10.82
N HIS A 159 -2.90 22.25 -9.69
CA HIS A 159 -3.09 23.16 -8.54
C HIS A 159 -2.67 22.57 -7.19
N TYR A 160 -2.44 21.26 -7.11
CA TYR A 160 -2.15 20.55 -5.87
C TYR A 160 -1.01 19.56 -6.05
N THR A 161 -0.20 19.42 -5.00
CA THR A 161 0.80 18.37 -4.86
C THR A 161 0.46 17.52 -3.65
N PHE A 162 0.41 16.20 -3.85
CA PHE A 162 0.13 15.22 -2.81
C PHE A 162 1.37 14.38 -2.54
N VAL A 163 1.71 14.22 -1.27
CA VAL A 163 2.84 13.44 -0.75
C VAL A 163 2.50 13.01 0.68
N HIS A 164 2.93 11.83 1.09
CA HIS A 164 2.61 11.27 2.41
C HIS A 164 3.25 12.06 3.56
N GLY A 165 4.58 11.99 3.72
CA GLY A 165 5.30 12.64 4.84
C GLY A 165 5.77 14.08 4.59
N GLY A 166 5.49 14.65 3.41
CA GLY A 166 6.01 15.94 2.96
C GLY A 166 7.27 15.81 2.07
N PRO A 167 7.57 16.81 1.22
CA PRO A 167 8.83 16.83 0.49
C PRO A 167 9.99 17.06 1.47
N PRO A 168 11.18 16.46 1.25
CA PRO A 168 12.36 16.85 2.02
C PRO A 168 12.55 18.36 1.89
N LYS A 169 12.87 19.04 3.01
CA LYS A 169 13.20 20.47 2.97
C LYS A 169 14.34 20.66 1.96
N GLY A 170 14.08 21.48 0.94
CA GLY A 170 15.10 21.97 0.01
C GLY A 170 16.12 22.84 0.72
#